data_AF-B6UYR0-F1
#
_entry.id   AF-B6UYR0-F1
#
_cell.length_a   1.000
_cell.length_b   1.000
_cell.length_c   1.000
_cell.angle_alpha   90.00
_cell.angle_beta   90.00
_cell.angle_gamma   90.00
#
_symmetry.space_group_name_H-M   'P 1'
#
loop_
_entity.id
_entity.type
_entity.pdbx_description
1 polymer ?
#
loop_
_entity_poly.entity_id
_entity_poly.type
_entity_poly.pdbx_seq_one_letter_code
_entity_poly.pdbx_strand_id
1 'polypeptide(L)'
;MRHIWAEHEKELVRLGYHTVNDVARFVCDVIQPGAGVYCEFNHPGGKHRPKVLRSALGIVILEPKEADWAQSGWIYSVVTAYETHRTQGTLLGRL
;
A
#
# COMPACT_ATOMS: atom_id res chain seq x y z
N MET A 1 -7.46 8.55 1.35
CA MET A 1 -8.03 8.55 -0.03
C MET A 1 -7.89 9.89 -0.71
N ARG A 2 -8.45 10.99 -0.15
CA ARG A 2 -8.30 12.33 -0.74
C ARG A 2 -6.84 12.79 -0.87
N HIS A 3 -5.99 12.45 0.10
CA HIS A 3 -4.57 12.78 0.06
C HIS A 3 -3.82 12.00 -1.03
N ILE A 4 -4.07 10.70 -1.16
CA ILE A 4 -3.53 9.86 -2.24
C ILE A 4 -3.93 10.42 -3.60
N TRP A 5 -5.19 10.78 -3.78
CA TRP A 5 -5.66 11.40 -5.03
C TRP A 5 -4.94 12.73 -5.29
N ALA A 6 -4.88 13.62 -4.29
CA ALA A 6 -4.23 14.91 -4.44
C ALA A 6 -2.74 14.81 -4.83
N GLU A 7 -2.04 13.78 -4.35
CA GLU A 7 -0.62 13.54 -4.65
C GLU A 7 -0.39 12.78 -5.96
N HIS A 8 -1.27 11.83 -6.32
CA HIS A 8 -1.05 10.86 -7.40
C HIS A 8 -2.09 10.89 -8.54
N GLU A 9 -2.95 11.91 -8.60
CA GLU A 9 -4.03 12.03 -9.60
C GLU A 9 -3.55 11.76 -11.04
N LYS A 10 -2.45 12.39 -11.46
CA LYS A 10 -1.97 12.26 -12.85
C LYS A 10 -1.60 10.83 -13.23
N GLU A 11 -1.00 10.09 -12.30
CA GLU A 11 -0.58 8.69 -12.47
C GLU A 11 -1.81 7.78 -12.48
N LEU A 12 -2.71 7.98 -11.52
CA LEU A 12 -3.96 7.23 -11.41
C LEU A 12 -4.86 7.41 -12.65
N VAL A 13 -5.00 8.64 -13.14
CA VAL A 13 -5.77 8.92 -14.36
C VAL A 13 -5.16 8.22 -15.58
N ARG A 14 -3.82 8.18 -15.69
CA ARG A 14 -3.12 7.45 -16.77
C ARG A 14 -3.38 5.95 -16.72
N LEU A 15 -3.54 5.38 -15.53
CA LEU A 15 -3.87 3.96 -15.32
C LEU A 15 -5.37 3.65 -15.46
N GLY A 16 -6.23 4.65 -15.69
CA GLY A 16 -7.68 4.48 -15.87
C GLY A 16 -8.52 4.68 -14.61
N TYR A 17 -7.96 5.30 -13.57
CA TYR A 17 -8.67 5.68 -12.35
C TYR A 17 -8.97 7.19 -12.39
N HIS A 18 -10.22 7.56 -12.63
CA HIS A 18 -10.58 8.92 -13.05
C HIS A 18 -11.11 9.82 -11.93
N THR A 19 -11.40 9.25 -10.77
CA THR A 19 -11.98 9.99 -9.64
C THR A 19 -11.33 9.62 -8.31
N VAL A 20 -11.47 10.48 -7.31
CA VAL A 20 -11.03 10.19 -5.93
C VAL A 20 -11.63 8.89 -5.35
N ASN A 21 -12.81 8.48 -5.82
CA ASN A 21 -13.46 7.23 -5.41
C ASN A 21 -12.74 6.00 -5.98
N ASP A 22 -12.07 6.16 -7.12
CA ASP A 22 -11.31 5.10 -7.77
C ASP A 22 -10.01 4.76 -7.04
N VAL A 23 -9.57 5.59 -6.07
CA VAL A 23 -8.41 5.26 -5.21
C VAL A 23 -8.65 3.96 -4.44
N ALA A 24 -9.86 3.74 -3.93
CA ALA A 24 -10.17 2.50 -3.23
C ALA A 24 -10.06 1.29 -4.17
N ARG A 25 -10.51 1.43 -5.41
CA ARG A 25 -10.37 0.41 -6.45
C ARG A 25 -8.91 0.15 -6.79
N PHE A 26 -8.10 1.19 -6.99
CA PHE A 26 -6.66 1.05 -7.23
C PHE A 26 -5.96 0.28 -6.11
N VAL A 27 -6.23 0.64 -4.85
CA VAL A 27 -5.70 -0.09 -3.68
C VAL A 27 -6.11 -1.56 -3.73
N CYS A 28 -7.38 -1.87 -3.96
CA CYS A 28 -7.85 -3.25 -4.09
C CYS A 28 -7.14 -4.00 -5.22
N ASP A 29 -6.93 -3.37 -6.37
CA ASP A 29 -6.26 -3.98 -7.52
C ASP A 29 -4.75 -4.22 -7.26
N VAL A 30 -4.14 -3.48 -6.34
CA VAL A 30 -2.78 -3.76 -5.85
C VAL A 30 -2.77 -4.90 -4.81
N ILE A 31 -3.74 -4.92 -3.89
CA ILE A 31 -3.89 -5.94 -2.85
C ILE A 31 -4.64 -7.15 -3.41
N GLN A 32 -3.96 -7.90 -4.27
CA GLN A 32 -4.47 -9.14 -4.87
C GLN A 32 -3.59 -10.34 -4.50
N PRO A 33 -4.11 -11.57 -4.59
CA PRO A 33 -3.30 -12.78 -4.43
C PRO A 33 -2.04 -12.72 -5.32
N GLY A 34 -0.90 -13.11 -4.76
CA GLY A 34 0.40 -13.04 -5.43
C GLY A 34 1.11 -11.69 -5.34
N ALA A 35 0.47 -10.63 -4.80
CA ALA A 35 1.14 -9.38 -4.50
C ALA A 35 2.29 -9.62 -3.50
N GLY A 36 3.47 -9.09 -3.80
CA GLY A 36 4.65 -9.23 -2.96
C GLY A 36 4.55 -8.36 -1.72
N VAL A 37 4.89 -8.94 -0.58
CA VAL A 37 5.01 -8.25 0.70
C VAL A 37 6.48 -7.90 0.92
N TYR A 38 6.78 -6.63 1.04
CA TYR A 38 8.14 -6.11 1.23
C TYR A 38 8.24 -5.35 2.56
N CYS A 39 9.46 -5.31 3.09
CA CYS A 39 9.83 -4.47 4.22
C CYS A 39 10.88 -3.45 3.77
N GLU A 40 10.57 -2.17 3.93
CA GLU A 40 11.57 -1.11 3.80
C GLU A 40 12.24 -0.93 5.17
N PHE A 41 13.56 -1.11 5.26
CA PHE A 41 14.30 -1.14 6.53
C PHE A 41 14.51 0.24 7.18
N ASN A 42 13.92 1.31 6.64
CA ASN A 42 14.23 2.66 7.08
C ASN A 42 13.12 3.25 7.96
N HIS A 43 13.07 2.82 9.23
CA HIS A 43 12.55 3.70 10.28
C HIS A 43 13.50 3.70 11.49
N PRO A 44 14.14 4.84 11.84
CA PRO A 44 15.12 4.91 12.93
C PRO A 44 14.56 4.53 14.31
N GLY A 45 13.23 4.52 14.48
CA GLY A 45 12.55 4.28 15.75
C GLY A 45 12.14 2.82 16.02
N GLY A 46 12.41 1.88 15.11
CA GLY A 46 12.26 0.42 15.34
C GLY A 46 10.86 -0.14 15.61
N LYS A 47 9.84 0.69 15.89
CA LYS A 47 8.55 0.22 16.43
C LYS A 47 7.43 0.02 15.41
N HIS A 48 7.53 0.58 14.19
CA HIS A 48 6.53 0.40 13.16
C HIS A 48 7.23 0.18 11.83
N ARG A 49 7.31 -1.07 11.37
CA ARG A 49 7.82 -1.39 10.03
C ARG A 49 6.66 -1.24 9.04
N PRO A 50 6.62 -0.19 8.21
CA PRO A 50 5.63 -0.12 7.15
C PRO A 50 5.80 -1.34 6.24
N LYS A 51 4.68 -2.03 5.98
CA LYS A 51 4.66 -3.13 5.03
C LYS A 51 4.27 -2.58 3.67
N VAL A 52 5.08 -2.92 2.67
CA VAL A 52 4.86 -2.50 1.30
C VAL A 52 4.23 -3.68 0.56
N LEU A 53 3.00 -3.52 0.09
CA LEU A 53 2.38 -4.45 -0.84
C LEU A 53 2.65 -3.98 -2.26
N ARG A 54 3.06 -4.90 -3.12
CA ARG A 54 3.44 -4.60 -4.50
C ARG A 54 2.80 -5.59 -5.46
N SER A 55 2.18 -5.07 -6.50
CA SER A 55 1.78 -5.83 -7.68
C SER A 55 2.44 -5.23 -8.93
N ALA A 56 2.09 -5.75 -10.11
CA ALA A 56 2.47 -5.14 -11.37
C ALA A 56 1.84 -3.75 -11.58
N LEU A 57 0.71 -3.49 -10.92
CA LEU A 57 -0.05 -2.24 -11.06
C LEU A 57 0.54 -1.10 -10.23
N GLY A 58 1.05 -1.39 -9.03
CA GLY A 58 1.52 -0.34 -8.13
C GLY A 58 1.98 -0.82 -6.77
N ILE A 59 2.14 0.15 -5.88
CA ILE A 59 2.58 -0.02 -4.50
C ILE A 59 1.53 0.53 -3.55
N VAL A 60 1.27 -0.19 -2.47
CA VAL A 60 0.47 0.25 -1.32
C VAL A 60 1.33 0.16 -0.06
N ILE A 61 1.41 1.26 0.69
CA ILE A 61 2.09 1.32 1.98
C ILE A 61 1.08 1.13 3.10
N LEU A 62 1.36 0.16 3.96
CA LEU A 62 0.52 -0.22 5.10
C LEU A 62 1.21 0.09 6.42
N GLU A 63 0.42 0.61 7.35
CA GLU A 63 0.80 0.77 8.75
C GLU A 63 0.00 -0.22 9.62
N PRO A 64 0.66 -1.05 10.45
CA PRO A 64 -0.02 -1.92 11.39
C PRO A 64 -0.66 -1.09 12.52
N LYS A 65 -1.88 -1.46 12.91
CA LYS A 65 -2.61 -0.87 14.03
C LYS A 65 -3.20 -1.98 14.90
N GLU A 66 -3.10 -1.81 16.21
CA GLU A 66 -3.76 -2.69 17.16
C GLU A 66 -5.29 -2.56 17.01
N ALA A 67 -5.96 -3.70 17.06
CA ALA A 67 -7.41 -3.78 16.93
C ALA A 67 -7.92 -5.01 17.68
N ASP A 68 -8.42 -4.80 18.89
CA ASP A 68 -8.89 -5.87 19.79
C ASP A 68 -10.04 -6.69 19.21
N TRP A 69 -10.78 -6.11 18.25
CA TRP A 69 -11.87 -6.80 17.54
C TRP A 69 -11.38 -7.71 16.41
N ALA A 70 -10.13 -7.57 15.96
CA ALA A 70 -9.56 -8.42 14.92
C ALA A 70 -9.03 -9.71 15.54
N GLN A 71 -9.27 -10.86 14.90
CA GLN A 71 -8.82 -12.17 15.39
C GLN A 71 -7.30 -12.23 15.64
N SER A 72 -6.51 -11.48 14.87
CA SER A 72 -5.05 -11.41 15.00
C SER A 72 -4.59 -10.40 16.05
N GLY A 73 -5.48 -9.55 16.58
CA GLY A 73 -5.16 -8.36 17.36
C GLY A 73 -4.65 -7.18 16.52
N TRP A 74 -4.57 -7.32 15.19
CA TRP A 74 -3.98 -6.33 14.31
C TRP A 74 -4.79 -6.12 13.02
N ILE A 75 -4.86 -4.86 12.58
CA ILE A 75 -5.27 -4.47 11.23
C ILE A 75 -4.15 -3.71 10.55
N TYR A 76 -4.30 -3.51 9.23
CA TYR A 76 -3.41 -2.66 8.46
C TYR A 76 -4.20 -1.52 7.85
N SER A 77 -3.74 -0.28 8.04
CA SER A 77 -4.31 0.88 7.38
C SER A 77 -3.44 1.33 6.21
N VAL A 78 -4.08 1.68 5.10
CA VAL A 78 -3.41 2.24 3.93
C VAL A 78 -2.97 3.67 4.24
N VAL A 79 -1.66 3.88 4.20
CA VAL A 79 -1.04 5.20 4.42
C VAL A 79 -0.96 5.94 3.10
N THR A 80 -0.42 5.30 2.05
CA THR A 80 -0.37 5.85 0.70
C THR A 80 -0.39 4.73 -0.34
N ALA A 81 -0.68 5.08 -1.59
CA ALA A 81 -0.65 4.16 -2.73
C ALA A 81 -0.29 4.93 -4.00
N TYR A 82 0.57 4.37 -4.84
CA TYR A 82 1.09 5.05 -6.02
C TYR A 82 1.54 4.08 -7.12
N GLU A 83 1.61 4.56 -8.35
CA GLU A 83 2.16 3.82 -9.48
C GLU A 83 3.68 3.62 -9.29
N THR A 84 4.17 2.41 -9.52
CA THR A 84 5.60 2.12 -9.26
C THR A 84 6.51 2.48 -10.44
N HIS A 85 7.69 3.01 -10.14
CA HIS A 85 8.81 3.03 -11.09
C HIS A 85 10.15 2.47 -10.56
N ARG A 86 10.31 2.25 -9.24
CA ARG A 86 11.33 1.39 -8.57
C ARG A 86 11.27 1.64 -7.05
N THR A 87 11.39 0.59 -6.24
CA THR A 87 11.59 0.70 -4.79
C THR A 87 12.60 -0.35 -4.28
N GLN A 88 13.29 -0.02 -3.18
CA GLN A 88 14.32 -0.84 -2.55
C GLN A 88 13.74 -1.55 -1.31
N GLY A 89 13.89 -2.87 -1.21
CA GLY A 89 13.45 -3.61 -0.02
C GLY A 89 13.57 -5.11 -0.17
N THR A 90 13.50 -5.83 0.96
CA THR A 90 13.55 -7.31 0.96
C THR A 90 12.14 -7.86 0.82
N LEU A 91 11.97 -8.78 -0.14
CA LEU A 91 10.74 -9.57 -0.27
C LEU A 91 10.63 -10.51 0.93
N LEU A 92 9.54 -10.36 1.70
CA LEU A 92 9.22 -11.22 2.83
C LEU A 92 8.35 -12.41 2.43
N GLY A 93 7.53 -12.24 1.39
CA GLY A 93 6.59 -13.26 0.94
C GLY A 93 5.61 -12.70 -0.08
N ARG A 94 4.55 -13.45 -0.37
CA ARG A 94 3.44 -13.04 -1.23
C ARG A 94 2.12 -13.32 -0.54
N LEU A 95 1.11 -12.50 -0.83
CA LEU A 95 -0.27 -12.75 -0.42
C LEU A 95 -0.83 -14.02 -1.07
#